data_AF-A0A0D6KYD1-F1
#
_entry.id   AF-A0A0D6KYD1-F1
#
_cell.length_a   1.000
_cell.length_b   1.000
_cell.length_c   1.000
_cell.angle_alpha   90.00
_cell.angle_beta   90.00
_cell.angle_gamma   90.00
#
_symmetry.space_group_name_H-M   'P 1'
#
loop_
_entity.id
_entity.type
_entity.pdbx_description
1 polymer ?
#
loop_
_entity_poly.entity_id
_entity_poly.type
_entity_poly.pdbx_seq_one_letter_code
_entity_poly.pdbx_strand_id
1 'polypeptide(L)'
;MMTTKWLIEGIPEALTFYRVNSQGFSAQLVKKLNSWERMLEKARAYINPELMAELENIAMAYQMRYLARRAVSLQDASMAVKLINKACVTDWRVLLEEPRRTLLTLAAAYSLWLLPSSLYSYIEAVALTTKGNNQRKRILQDQTG
;
A
#
# COMPACT_ATOMS: atom_id res chain seq x y z
N MET A 1 -23.48 17.78 17.96
CA MET A 1 -23.25 17.97 19.41
C MET A 1 -23.40 16.62 20.09
N MET A 2 -22.42 16.16 20.86
CA MET A 2 -22.54 14.92 21.64
C MET A 2 -23.45 15.16 22.86
N THR A 3 -24.39 14.24 23.10
CA THR A 3 -25.51 14.37 24.06
C THR A 3 -25.22 13.84 25.47
N THR A 4 -23.98 13.39 25.74
CA THR A 4 -23.62 12.72 27.00
C THR A 4 -22.55 13.48 27.78
N LYS A 5 -22.54 13.32 29.11
CA LYS A 5 -21.55 13.92 30.04
C LYS A 5 -20.18 13.21 30.05
N TRP A 6 -19.92 12.29 29.13
CA TRP A 6 -18.67 11.54 29.11
C TRP A 6 -17.51 12.46 28.72
N LEU A 7 -16.49 12.51 29.56
CA LEU A 7 -15.19 13.09 29.23
C LEU A 7 -14.40 12.02 28.48
N ILE A 8 -14.02 12.32 27.23
CA ILE A 8 -13.15 11.46 26.44
C ILE A 8 -11.73 12.00 26.57
N GLU A 9 -10.86 11.23 27.21
CA GLU A 9 -9.42 11.48 27.28
C GLU A 9 -8.66 10.40 26.50
N GLY A 10 -7.48 10.75 25.98
CA GLY A 10 -6.62 9.83 25.25
C GLY A 10 -5.25 9.73 25.92
N ILE A 11 -4.68 8.52 25.93
CA ILE A 11 -3.28 8.30 26.28
C ILE A 11 -2.47 8.54 25.00
N PRO A 12 -1.49 9.46 25.01
CA PRO A 12 -0.85 9.86 23.77
C PRO A 12 0.29 8.92 23.36
N GLU A 13 0.68 7.99 24.23
CA GLU A 13 1.56 6.87 23.90
C GLU A 13 0.84 5.82 23.04
N ALA A 14 1.52 5.35 21.99
CA ALA A 14 1.06 4.21 21.21
C ALA A 14 1.27 2.90 21.99
N LEU A 15 0.35 2.59 22.92
CA LEU A 15 0.40 1.39 23.76
C LEU A 15 -0.03 0.10 23.03
N THR A 16 -0.53 0.22 21.80
CA THR A 16 -0.97 -0.92 20.99
C THR A 16 -0.10 -1.07 19.75
N PHE A 17 0.41 -2.28 19.53
CA PHE A 17 1.11 -2.64 18.31
C PHE A 17 0.17 -3.40 17.38
N TYR A 18 0.15 -3.01 16.09
CA TYR A 18 -0.58 -3.77 15.09
C TYR A 18 0.13 -5.09 14.80
N ARG A 19 -0.56 -6.22 15.00
CA ARG A 19 -0.04 -7.55 14.66
C ARG A 19 -0.09 -7.77 13.15
N VAL A 20 1.06 -7.91 12.51
CA VAL A 20 1.14 -8.27 11.09
C VAL A 20 1.12 -9.79 10.96
N ASN A 21 0.15 -10.34 10.22
CA ASN A 21 0.07 -11.76 9.91
C ASN A 21 0.38 -11.99 8.41
N SER A 22 1.44 -12.74 8.11
CA SER A 22 1.88 -13.09 6.76
C SER A 22 1.00 -14.15 6.08
N GLN A 23 0.14 -14.85 6.82
CA GLN A 23 -0.78 -15.87 6.28
C GLN A 23 -2.24 -15.40 6.23
N GLY A 24 -2.53 -14.17 6.69
CA GLY A 24 -3.88 -13.63 6.66
C GLY A 24 -4.40 -13.37 5.24
N PHE A 25 -5.71 -13.14 5.08
CA PHE A 25 -6.32 -12.74 3.81
C PHE A 25 -5.64 -11.52 3.18
N SER A 26 -5.07 -10.64 4.00
CA SER A 26 -4.33 -9.46 3.55
C SER A 26 -3.03 -9.79 2.80
N ALA A 27 -2.53 -11.02 2.91
CA ALA A 27 -1.33 -11.52 2.24
C ALA A 27 -1.61 -12.29 0.94
N GLN A 28 -2.87 -12.69 0.69
CA GLN A 28 -3.22 -13.49 -0.49
C GLN A 28 -3.45 -12.60 -1.72
N LEU A 29 -2.35 -12.12 -2.32
CA LEU A 29 -2.37 -11.14 -3.41
C LEU A 29 -3.21 -11.57 -4.62
N VAL A 30 -3.06 -12.82 -5.06
CA VAL A 30 -3.82 -13.36 -6.19
C VAL A 30 -5.32 -13.35 -5.90
N LYS A 31 -5.74 -13.78 -4.71
CA LYS A 31 -7.16 -13.75 -4.34
C LYS A 31 -7.72 -12.34 -4.28
N LYS A 32 -6.92 -11.36 -3.85
CA LYS A 32 -7.31 -9.94 -3.86
C LYS A 32 -7.50 -9.41 -5.28
N LEU A 33 -6.60 -9.77 -6.19
CA LEU A 33 -6.73 -9.37 -7.59
C LEU A 33 -7.98 -9.97 -8.21
N ASN A 34 -8.21 -11.28 -8.04
CA ASN A 34 -9.40 -11.95 -8.56
C ASN A 34 -10.70 -11.39 -7.95
N SER A 35 -10.69 -11.06 -6.65
CA SER A 35 -11.85 -10.43 -6.00
C SER A 35 -12.15 -9.05 -6.59
N TRP A 36 -11.11 -8.32 -6.99
CA TRP A 36 -11.24 -7.01 -7.62
C TRP A 36 -11.76 -7.13 -9.06
N GLU A 37 -11.24 -8.08 -9.83
CA GLU A 37 -11.75 -8.40 -11.17
C GLU A 37 -13.25 -8.75 -11.14
N ARG A 38 -13.67 -9.59 -10.19
CA ARG A 38 -15.10 -9.91 -9.98
C ARG A 38 -15.95 -8.70 -9.58
N MET A 39 -15.37 -7.74 -8.85
CA MET A 39 -16.06 -6.49 -8.53
C MET A 39 -16.23 -5.64 -9.79
N LEU A 40 -15.20 -5.54 -10.62
CA LEU A 40 -15.27 -4.81 -11.90
C LEU A 40 -16.29 -5.45 -12.85
N GLU A 41 -16.33 -6.79 -12.95
CA GLU A 41 -17.35 -7.51 -13.73
C GLU A 41 -18.77 -7.11 -13.33
N LYS A 42 -19.04 -7.01 -12.03
CA LYS A 42 -20.35 -6.55 -11.53
C LYS A 42 -20.58 -5.07 -11.85
N ALA A 43 -19.55 -4.23 -11.69
CA ALA A 43 -19.65 -2.80 -11.96
C ALA A 43 -20.02 -2.51 -13.42
N ARG A 44 -19.56 -3.33 -14.38
CA ARG A 44 -19.93 -3.22 -15.80
C ARG A 44 -21.45 -3.27 -16.05
N ALA A 45 -22.22 -3.90 -15.17
CA ALA A 45 -23.68 -3.95 -15.30
C ALA A 45 -24.38 -2.65 -14.89
N TYR A 46 -23.71 -1.76 -14.15
CA TYR A 46 -24.30 -0.55 -13.57
C TYR A 46 -23.71 0.75 -14.14
N ILE A 47 -22.59 0.66 -14.86
CA ILE A 47 -21.86 1.82 -15.39
C ILE A 47 -21.99 1.84 -16.92
N ASN A 48 -22.15 3.04 -17.49
CA ASN A 48 -22.13 3.23 -18.94
C ASN A 48 -20.85 2.60 -19.55
N PRO A 49 -20.95 1.81 -20.65
CA PRO A 49 -19.80 1.12 -21.24
C PRO A 49 -18.61 2.01 -21.60
N GLU A 50 -18.85 3.22 -22.13
CA GLU A 50 -17.78 4.15 -22.51
C GLU A 50 -17.03 4.65 -21.28
N LEU A 51 -17.77 5.03 -20.24
CA LEU A 51 -17.18 5.46 -18.96
C LEU A 51 -16.45 4.31 -18.26
N MET A 52 -17.01 3.09 -18.31
CA MET A 52 -16.40 1.92 -17.71
C MET A 52 -15.06 1.59 -18.37
N ALA A 53 -14.96 1.69 -19.71
CA ALA A 53 -13.73 1.43 -20.43
C ALA A 53 -12.58 2.35 -20.00
N GLU A 54 -12.86 3.62 -19.70
CA GLU A 54 -11.85 4.55 -19.17
C GLU A 54 -11.50 4.24 -17.72
N LEU A 55 -12.51 4.11 -16.84
CA LEU A 55 -12.31 3.95 -15.41
C LEU A 55 -11.66 2.61 -15.04
N GLU A 56 -11.95 1.56 -15.78
CA GLU A 56 -11.47 0.20 -15.47
C GLU A 56 -9.94 0.11 -15.47
N ASN A 57 -9.29 0.68 -16.49
CA ASN A 57 -7.83 0.66 -16.59
C ASN A 57 -7.16 1.46 -15.48
N ILE A 58 -7.68 2.67 -15.20
CA ILE A 58 -7.19 3.51 -14.09
C ILE A 58 -7.32 2.75 -12.77
N ALA A 59 -8.52 2.25 -12.48
CA ALA A 59 -8.81 1.50 -11.27
C ALA A 59 -7.90 0.27 -11.12
N MET A 60 -7.66 -0.44 -12.23
CA MET A 60 -6.74 -1.57 -12.23
C MET A 60 -5.30 -1.19 -11.97
N ALA A 61 -4.80 -0.14 -12.61
CA ALA A 61 -3.43 0.32 -12.43
C ALA A 61 -3.17 0.70 -10.96
N TYR A 62 -4.12 1.40 -10.33
CA TYR A 62 -4.05 1.72 -8.90
C TYR A 62 -4.05 0.49 -8.00
N GLN A 63 -4.93 -0.47 -8.28
CA GLN A 63 -5.00 -1.72 -7.51
C GLN A 63 -3.72 -2.54 -7.65
N MET A 64 -3.17 -2.67 -8.86
CA MET A 64 -1.92 -3.41 -9.10
C MET A 64 -0.74 -2.75 -8.40
N ARG A 65 -0.62 -1.42 -8.42
CA ARG A 65 0.41 -0.70 -7.65
C ARG A 65 0.28 -0.95 -6.16
N TYR A 66 -0.94 -0.90 -5.61
CA TYR A 66 -1.18 -1.20 -4.20
C TYR A 66 -0.76 -2.64 -3.85
N LEU A 67 -1.12 -3.61 -4.68
CA LEU A 67 -0.73 -5.00 -4.49
C LEU A 67 0.78 -5.21 -4.66
N ALA A 68 1.44 -4.48 -5.56
CA ALA A 68 2.90 -4.50 -5.68
C ALA A 68 3.58 -4.04 -4.39
N ARG A 69 3.10 -2.94 -3.79
CA ARG A 69 3.59 -2.48 -2.48
C ARG A 69 3.40 -3.54 -1.40
N ARG A 70 2.26 -4.26 -1.44
CA ARG A 70 2.01 -5.35 -0.50
C ARG A 70 2.93 -6.54 -0.74
N ALA A 71 3.24 -6.88 -2.00
CA ALA A 71 4.21 -7.92 -2.35
C ALA A 71 5.61 -7.61 -1.79
N VAL A 72 6.04 -6.35 -1.87
CA VAL A 72 7.29 -5.89 -1.20
C VAL A 72 7.25 -6.19 0.30
N SER A 73 6.15 -5.86 0.99
CA SER A 73 5.99 -6.14 2.43
C SER A 73 5.94 -7.64 2.77
N LEU A 74 5.64 -8.50 1.79
CA LEU A 74 5.64 -9.94 1.92
C LEU A 74 6.95 -10.58 1.43
N GLN A 75 7.93 -9.77 1.04
CA GLN A 75 9.21 -10.19 0.46
C GLN A 75 9.06 -11.04 -0.83
N ASP A 76 7.96 -10.88 -1.55
CA ASP A 76 7.74 -11.53 -2.86
C ASP A 76 8.23 -10.61 -3.99
N ALA A 77 9.53 -10.68 -4.27
CA ALA A 77 10.21 -9.82 -5.24
C ALA A 77 9.63 -9.94 -6.66
N SER A 78 9.42 -11.18 -7.11
CA SER A 78 8.94 -11.48 -8.45
C SER A 78 7.53 -10.91 -8.67
N MET A 79 6.63 -11.15 -7.70
CA MET A 79 5.28 -10.60 -7.77
C MET A 79 5.27 -9.07 -7.67
N ALA A 80 6.14 -8.48 -6.84
CA ALA A 80 6.24 -7.04 -6.70
C ALA A 80 6.63 -6.37 -8.03
N VAL A 81 7.69 -6.83 -8.69
CA VAL A 81 8.14 -6.31 -9.99
C VAL A 81 7.09 -6.53 -11.07
N LYS A 82 6.49 -7.72 -11.12
CA LYS A 82 5.43 -8.03 -12.09
C LYS A 82 4.23 -7.08 -11.96
N LEU A 83 3.73 -6.88 -10.75
CA LEU A 83 2.55 -6.06 -10.50
C LEU A 83 2.80 -4.57 -10.74
N ILE A 84 3.96 -4.04 -10.33
CA ILE A 84 4.24 -2.61 -10.52
C ILE A 84 4.46 -2.26 -12.00
N ASN A 85 5.14 -3.13 -12.77
CA ASN A 85 5.28 -2.95 -14.21
C ASN A 85 3.90 -3.05 -14.89
N LYS A 86 3.08 -4.04 -14.51
CA LYS A 86 1.72 -4.17 -15.05
C LYS A 86 0.85 -2.94 -14.71
N ALA A 87 1.00 -2.36 -13.53
CA ALA A 87 0.30 -1.13 -13.15
C ALA A 87 0.64 0.02 -14.10
N CYS A 88 1.94 0.29 -14.31
CA CYS A 88 2.39 1.38 -15.18
C CYS A 88 2.00 1.19 -16.66
N VAL A 89 1.97 -0.06 -17.14
CA VAL A 89 1.53 -0.38 -18.50
C VAL A 89 0.01 -0.28 -18.65
N THR A 90 -0.76 -0.69 -17.63
CA THR A 90 -2.22 -0.63 -17.65
C THR A 90 -2.71 0.81 -17.74
N ASP A 91 -2.17 1.69 -16.89
CA ASP A 91 -2.44 3.12 -17.00
C ASP A 91 -1.26 3.94 -16.44
N TRP A 92 -0.61 4.69 -17.33
CA TRP A 92 0.56 5.50 -17.02
C TRP A 92 0.23 6.69 -16.10
N ARG A 93 -1.05 7.09 -15.99
CA ARG A 93 -1.49 8.16 -15.08
C ARG A 93 -1.11 7.90 -13.62
N VAL A 94 -0.96 6.64 -13.22
CA VAL A 94 -0.48 6.26 -11.87
C VAL A 94 0.91 6.83 -11.56
N LEU A 95 1.74 7.09 -12.57
CA LEU A 95 3.02 7.78 -12.42
C LEU A 95 2.87 9.30 -12.30
N LEU A 96 1.88 9.91 -12.95
CA LEU A 96 1.65 11.35 -12.91
C LEU A 96 0.87 11.81 -11.68
N GLU A 97 -0.17 11.07 -11.31
CA GLU A 97 -1.10 11.44 -10.24
C GLU A 97 -0.52 11.10 -8.85
N GLU A 98 0.17 9.96 -8.71
CA GLU A 98 0.83 9.56 -7.45
C GLU A 98 2.34 9.24 -7.60
N PRO A 99 3.16 10.15 -8.18
CA PRO A 99 4.55 9.89 -8.57
C PRO A 99 5.37 9.35 -7.41
N ARG A 100 5.29 10.01 -6.25
CA ARG A 100 6.03 9.61 -5.05
C ARG A 100 5.70 8.18 -4.62
N ARG A 101 4.42 7.82 -4.59
CA ARG A 101 4.00 6.49 -4.11
C ARG A 101 4.37 5.42 -5.12
N THR A 102 4.26 5.72 -6.41
CA THR A 102 4.59 4.79 -7.50
C THR A 102 6.10 4.57 -7.60
N LEU A 103 6.90 5.63 -7.61
CA LEU A 103 8.37 5.55 -7.65
C LEU A 103 8.96 4.84 -6.42
N LEU A 104 8.44 5.11 -5.22
CA LEU A 104 8.87 4.37 -4.02
C LEU A 104 8.56 2.88 -4.11
N THR A 105 7.42 2.52 -4.72
CA THR A 105 7.05 1.11 -4.90
C THR A 105 7.92 0.44 -5.95
N LEU A 106 8.20 1.12 -7.07
CA LEU A 106 9.16 0.67 -8.10
C LEU A 106 10.54 0.44 -7.49
N ALA A 107 11.10 1.46 -6.82
CA ALA A 107 12.42 1.38 -6.21
C ALA A 107 12.50 0.23 -5.20
N ALA A 108 11.49 0.06 -4.34
CA ALA A 108 11.47 -1.02 -3.37
C ALA A 108 11.34 -2.41 -4.01
N ALA A 109 10.50 -2.56 -5.05
CA ALA A 109 10.35 -3.82 -5.77
C ALA A 109 11.65 -4.25 -6.47
N TYR A 110 12.32 -3.31 -7.17
CA TYR A 110 13.59 -3.61 -7.84
C TYR A 110 14.75 -3.78 -6.85
N SER A 111 14.78 -3.03 -5.75
CA SER A 111 15.77 -3.23 -4.69
C SER A 111 15.64 -4.62 -4.08
N LEU A 112 14.42 -5.07 -3.81
CA LEU A 112 14.15 -6.42 -3.31
C LEU A 112 14.51 -7.51 -4.33
N TRP A 113 14.38 -7.24 -5.63
CA TRP A 113 14.65 -8.22 -6.68
C TRP A 113 16.12 -8.32 -7.08
N LEU A 114 16.87 -7.21 -7.05
CA LEU A 114 18.24 -7.15 -7.56
C LEU A 114 19.32 -7.18 -6.47
N LEU A 115 19.03 -6.72 -5.25
CA LEU A 115 20.05 -6.62 -4.21
C LEU A 115 20.24 -7.97 -3.49
N PRO A 116 21.48 -8.28 -3.05
CA PRO A 116 21.73 -9.39 -2.14
C PRO A 116 20.95 -9.21 -0.83
N SER A 117 20.52 -10.32 -0.23
CA SER A 117 19.71 -10.32 1.00
C SER A 117 20.36 -9.52 2.14
N SER A 118 21.69 -9.60 2.30
CA SER A 118 22.43 -8.85 3.32
C SER A 118 22.29 -7.34 3.18
N LEU A 119 22.40 -6.82 1.95
CA LEU A 119 22.28 -5.40 1.67
C LEU A 119 20.83 -4.93 1.80
N TYR A 120 19.87 -5.72 1.32
CA TYR A 120 18.45 -5.42 1.46
C TYR A 120 18.04 -5.33 2.93
N SER A 121 18.40 -6.33 3.75
CA SER A 121 18.08 -6.35 5.18
C SER A 121 18.71 -5.19 5.95
N TYR A 122 19.94 -4.77 5.58
CA TYR A 122 20.56 -3.58 6.15
C TYR A 122 19.75 -2.31 5.86
N ILE A 123 19.41 -2.08 4.59
CA ILE A 123 18.62 -0.91 4.16
C ILE A 123 17.25 -0.92 4.84
N GLU A 124 16.60 -2.08 4.92
CA GLU A 124 15.30 -2.25 5.58
C GLU A 124 15.38 -1.89 7.08
N ALA A 125 16.40 -2.37 7.79
CA ALA A 125 16.59 -2.06 9.20
C ALA A 125 16.80 -0.56 9.45
N VAL A 126 17.64 0.10 8.63
CA VAL A 126 17.85 1.56 8.70
C VAL A 126 16.56 2.32 8.39
N ALA A 127 15.80 1.88 7.39
CA ALA A 127 14.53 2.51 7.04
C ALA A 127 13.47 2.38 8.15
N LEU A 128 13.36 1.21 8.78
CA LEU A 128 12.41 0.96 9.86
C LEU A 128 12.74 1.76 11.12
N THR A 129 14.01 1.80 11.54
CA THR A 129 14.47 2.58 12.70
C THR A 129 14.25 4.08 12.48
N THR A 130 14.59 4.59 11.29
CA THR A 130 14.37 6.00 10.94
C THR A 130 12.89 6.38 10.95
N LYS A 131 12.03 5.53 10.36
CA LYS A 131 10.57 5.77 10.38
C LYS A 131 9.99 5.70 11.79
N GLY A 132 10.41 4.74 12.61
CA GLY A 132 9.99 4.62 14.01
C GLY A 132 10.35 5.88 14.81
N ASN A 133 11.58 6.38 14.67
CA ASN A 133 12.04 7.59 15.34
C ASN A 133 11.27 8.83 14.89
N ASN A 134 11.02 8.98 13.58
CA ASN A 134 10.22 10.09 13.06
C ASN A 134 8.77 10.05 13.52
N GLN A 135 8.17 8.85 13.59
CA GLN A 135 6.82 8.68 14.13
C GLN A 135 6.76 9.08 15.60
N ARG A 136 7.73 8.65 16.41
CA ARG A 136 7.83 9.02 17.82
C ARG A 136 7.96 10.54 17.99
N LYS A 137 8.80 11.21 17.18
CA LYS A 137 8.94 12.67 17.21
C LYS A 137 7.63 13.40 16.90
N ARG A 138 6.86 12.94 15.92
CA ARG A 138 5.56 13.54 15.56
C ARG A 138 4.55 13.40 16.71
N ILE A 139 4.45 12.20 17.29
CA ILE A 139 3.57 11.95 18.44
C ILE A 139 3.91 12.90 19.60
N LEU A 140 5.21 13.10 19.90
CA LEU A 140 5.64 14.03 20.94
C LEU A 140 5.33 15.50 20.61
N GLN A 141 5.42 15.90 19.34
CA GLN A 141 5.05 17.26 18.93
C GLN A 141 3.55 17.52 19.08
N ASP A 142 2.71 16.56 18.69
CA ASP A 142 1.25 16.64 18.81
C ASP A 142 0.77 16.64 20.28
N GLN A 143 1.59 16.18 21.22
CA GLN A 143 1.32 16.24 22.66
C GLN A 143 1.60 17.61 23.28
N THR A 144 2.45 18.42 22.64
CA THR A 144 2.95 19.70 23.20
C THR A 144 2.26 20.94 22.64
N GLY A 145 1.39 20.80 21.65
CA GLY A 145 0.61 21.88 21.03
C GLY A 145 -0.87 21.77 21.35
#